data_AF-A0A2M7XIX4-F1
#
_entry.id   AF-A0A2M7XIX4-F1
#
_cell.length_a   1.000
_cell.length_b   1.000
_cell.length_c   1.000
_cell.angle_alpha   90.00
_cell.angle_beta   90.00
_cell.angle_gamma   90.00
#
_symmetry.space_group_name_H-M   'P 1'
#
loop_
_entity.id
_entity.type
_entity.pdbx_description
1 polymer ?
#
loop_
_entity_poly.entity_id
_entity_poly.type
_entity_poly.pdbx_seq_one_letter_code
_entity_poly.pdbx_strand_id
1 'polypeptide(L)'
;MNGHVIKDGFVYSPRQSAFVYLLCKNINPVYSLFFVVNAPQFTGYFKESAFDKLDLPVKNDERHLVYLYADDLFNTIIKEYFAIKQADVYGLQTHDEKKFSLKKQIINFTSSHFGGIELCNKSDELSKTFSKTCTYMTQYLRNQKKMFKDLNILSASGMYNDYTPATATACSDAGKVDSSYNIMLCGLWGEPKEKILSPFINLVYNELFYYNLFVEYYSLQIAKKPNLFKDTTMNNGVGTISDQQASRINEMKTELLFAKQALRISVRMLRNAYVTFSLHIGFLMYRESLQDFGEAMAKIATPVYTLFAEKGNFRNVQCLPQ
;
A
#
# COMPACT_ATOMS: atom_id res chain seq x y z
N MET A 1 1.85 21.80 22.62
CA MET A 1 3.21 21.63 22.07
C MET A 1 3.11 21.75 20.57
N ASN A 2 3.53 22.89 20.04
CA ASN A 2 3.58 23.14 18.60
C ASN A 2 4.69 22.25 18.04
N GLY A 3 4.36 21.39 17.08
CA GLY A 3 5.35 20.56 16.40
C GLY A 3 6.43 21.46 15.83
N HIS A 4 7.69 21.19 16.14
CA HIS A 4 8.80 21.87 15.51
C HIS A 4 8.78 21.54 14.01
N VAL A 5 8.41 22.53 13.20
CA VAL A 5 8.54 22.46 11.75
C VAL A 5 10.01 22.69 11.45
N ILE A 6 10.71 21.61 11.08
CA ILE A 6 12.07 21.71 10.54
C ILE A 6 11.91 22.21 9.10
N LYS A 7 12.50 23.37 8.76
CA LYS A 7 12.64 23.80 7.36
C LYS A 7 13.42 22.69 6.63
N ASP A 8 12.79 22.10 5.61
CA ASP A 8 13.20 20.88 4.89
C ASP A 8 12.98 19.52 5.60
N GLY A 9 12.27 19.49 6.74
CA GLY A 9 12.22 18.30 7.59
C GLY A 9 10.86 17.60 7.70
N PHE A 10 10.98 16.31 7.99
CA PHE A 10 9.90 15.38 8.28
C PHE A 10 9.16 15.79 9.55
N VAL A 11 7.82 15.71 9.54
CA VAL A 11 7.01 15.92 10.74
C VAL A 11 6.83 14.59 11.45
N TYR A 12 7.62 14.38 12.50
CA TYR A 12 7.40 13.33 13.49
C TYR A 12 6.46 13.87 14.56
N SER A 13 5.15 13.71 14.31
CA SER A 13 4.12 14.12 15.25
C SER A 13 3.40 12.89 15.80
N PRO A 14 3.31 12.73 17.14
CA PRO A 14 2.61 11.59 17.73
C PRO A 14 1.13 11.66 17.38
N ARG A 15 0.58 12.87 17.13
CA ARG A 15 -0.79 13.10 16.68
C ARG A 15 -1.12 12.53 15.31
N GLN A 16 -0.09 12.18 14.55
CA GLN A 16 -0.20 11.65 13.20
C GLN A 16 0.32 10.20 13.10
N SER A 17 0.55 9.54 14.24
CA SER A 17 0.89 8.12 14.27
C SER A 17 -0.35 7.28 14.55
N ALA A 18 -0.64 6.35 13.65
CA ALA A 18 -1.70 5.35 13.84
C ALA A 18 -1.39 4.43 15.02
N PHE A 19 -0.13 4.05 15.19
CA PHE A 19 0.31 3.24 16.32
C PHE A 19 0.00 3.93 17.66
N VAL A 20 0.47 5.17 17.85
CA VAL A 20 0.22 5.91 19.10
C VAL A 20 -1.28 6.18 19.29
N TYR A 21 -2.01 6.49 18.22
CA TYR A 21 -3.46 6.69 18.29
C TYR A 21 -4.19 5.45 18.81
N LEU A 22 -3.92 4.28 18.23
CA LEU A 22 -4.56 3.02 18.61
C LEU A 22 -4.16 2.60 20.04
N LEU A 23 -2.90 2.83 20.43
CA LEU A 23 -2.47 2.62 21.82
C LEU A 23 -3.23 3.53 22.80
N CYS A 24 -3.32 4.83 22.51
CA CYS A 24 -3.88 5.81 23.46
C CYS A 24 -5.41 5.79 23.55
N LYS A 25 -6.11 5.66 22.43
CA LYS A 25 -7.59 5.64 22.40
C LYS A 25 -8.16 4.50 23.24
N ASN A 26 -7.46 3.38 23.21
CA ASN A 26 -7.74 2.18 23.96
C ASN A 26 -7.52 2.31 25.48
N ILE A 27 -6.54 3.12 25.90
CA ILE A 27 -6.24 3.36 27.31
C ILE A 27 -7.21 4.36 27.95
N ASN A 28 -7.55 5.43 27.23
CA ASN A 28 -8.56 6.39 27.66
C ASN A 28 -9.17 7.11 26.44
N PRO A 29 -10.51 7.09 26.27
CA PRO A 29 -11.18 7.80 25.19
C PRO A 29 -10.85 9.30 25.13
N VAL A 30 -10.57 9.95 26.27
CA VAL A 30 -10.20 11.37 26.35
C VAL A 30 -8.87 11.65 25.63
N TYR A 31 -7.95 10.69 25.58
CA TYR A 31 -6.70 10.85 24.83
C TYR A 31 -6.93 10.91 23.32
N SER A 32 -8.07 10.42 22.81
CA SER A 32 -8.40 10.60 21.40
C SER A 32 -8.50 12.08 21.02
N LEU A 33 -8.91 12.95 21.94
CA LEU A 33 -8.96 14.40 21.73
C LEU A 33 -7.58 14.99 21.40
N PHE A 34 -6.48 14.41 21.90
CA PHE A 34 -5.12 14.85 21.58
C PHE A 34 -4.81 14.76 20.07
N PHE A 35 -5.46 13.83 19.37
CA PHE A 35 -5.31 13.60 17.94
C PHE A 35 -6.33 14.39 17.11
N VAL A 36 -7.44 14.81 17.71
CA VAL A 36 -8.56 15.47 17.04
C VAL A 36 -8.30 16.95 16.76
N VAL A 37 -7.54 17.66 17.61
CA VAL A 37 -7.53 19.15 17.60
C VAL A 37 -7.02 19.78 16.28
N ASN A 38 -6.22 19.08 15.48
CA ASN A 38 -5.70 19.62 14.19
C ASN A 38 -5.86 18.67 12.99
N ALA A 39 -6.41 17.47 13.18
CA ALA A 39 -6.59 16.47 12.13
C ALA A 39 -7.89 15.69 12.35
N PRO A 40 -9.06 16.31 12.12
CA PRO A 40 -10.38 15.68 12.34
C PRO A 40 -10.64 14.40 11.51
N GLN A 41 -9.65 13.91 10.77
CA GLN A 41 -9.78 12.84 9.80
C GLN A 41 -9.22 11.49 10.29
N PHE A 42 -8.39 11.47 11.34
CA PHE A 42 -7.81 10.21 11.84
C PHE A 42 -8.89 9.24 12.36
N THR A 43 -9.99 9.72 12.94
CA THR A 43 -11.07 8.87 13.47
C THR A 43 -11.83 8.13 12.38
N GLY A 44 -12.03 8.72 11.20
CA GLY A 44 -12.77 8.11 10.09
C GLY A 44 -11.98 7.04 9.33
N TYR A 45 -10.69 6.93 9.62
CA TYR A 45 -9.75 6.05 8.94
C TYR A 45 -9.62 4.67 9.57
N PHE A 46 -10.14 4.49 10.78
CA PHE A 46 -10.13 3.21 11.46
C PHE A 46 -11.53 2.60 11.41
N LYS A 47 -11.58 1.28 11.19
CA LYS A 47 -12.84 0.55 11.29
C LYS A 47 -13.29 0.53 12.75
N GLU A 48 -14.59 0.67 12.99
CA GLU A 48 -15.14 0.55 14.36
C GLU A 48 -14.80 -0.80 14.99
N SER A 49 -14.88 -1.88 14.20
CA SER A 49 -14.52 -3.24 14.60
C SER A 49 -13.03 -3.45 14.89
N ALA A 50 -12.15 -2.52 14.49
CA ALA A 50 -10.74 -2.59 14.86
C ALA A 50 -10.56 -2.41 16.37
N PHE A 51 -11.41 -1.58 16.99
CA PHE A 51 -11.36 -1.28 18.42
C PHE A 51 -11.95 -2.42 19.25
N ASP A 52 -12.98 -3.11 18.76
CA ASP A 52 -13.58 -4.27 19.43
C ASP A 52 -12.68 -5.51 19.39
N LYS A 53 -11.83 -5.63 18.35
CA LYS A 53 -10.86 -6.73 18.20
C LYS A 53 -9.57 -6.54 19.00
N LEU A 54 -9.30 -5.31 19.43
CA LEU A 54 -8.25 -5.01 20.40
C LEU A 54 -8.83 -5.37 21.78
N ASP A 55 -8.93 -6.66 22.05
CA ASP A 55 -9.53 -7.23 23.25
C ASP A 55 -8.64 -6.90 24.45
N LEU A 56 -8.86 -5.71 25.00
CA LEU A 56 -8.08 -5.20 26.11
C LEU A 56 -8.75 -5.58 27.42
N PRO A 57 -7.96 -6.00 28.41
CA PRO A 57 -8.49 -6.21 29.73
C PRO A 57 -9.11 -4.91 30.27
N VAL A 58 -10.39 -5.01 30.58
CA VAL A 58 -11.25 -3.88 30.95
C VAL A 58 -10.86 -3.36 32.34
N LYS A 59 -10.62 -2.04 32.41
CA LYS A 59 -10.78 -1.14 33.56
C LYS A 59 -10.24 -1.63 34.92
N ASN A 60 -8.95 -1.43 35.16
CA ASN A 60 -8.47 -0.40 36.12
C ASN A 60 -7.00 -0.60 36.52
N ASP A 61 -6.45 -1.82 36.40
CA ASP A 61 -5.04 -2.09 36.73
C ASP A 61 -4.19 -2.61 35.57
N GLU A 62 -4.75 -3.18 34.51
CA GLU A 62 -4.00 -3.88 33.45
C GLU A 62 -3.52 -3.00 32.27
N ARG A 63 -3.48 -1.67 32.46
CA ARG A 63 -2.88 -0.71 31.48
C ARG A 63 -1.42 -1.00 31.16
N HIS A 64 -0.81 -1.83 31.97
CA HIS A 64 0.56 -2.29 31.85
C HIS A 64 0.70 -3.48 30.87
N LEU A 65 -0.39 -4.12 30.41
CA LEU A 65 -0.37 -5.22 29.43
C LEU A 65 -0.34 -4.78 27.96
N VAL A 66 -0.25 -3.47 27.72
CA VAL A 66 -0.20 -2.85 26.37
C VAL A 66 0.93 -3.40 25.50
N TYR A 67 2.03 -3.83 26.11
CA TYR A 67 3.16 -4.44 25.41
C TYR A 67 2.86 -5.79 24.77
N LEU A 68 1.84 -6.53 25.24
CA LEU A 68 1.56 -7.88 24.76
C LEU A 68 1.15 -7.88 23.27
N TYR A 69 0.44 -6.84 22.84
CA TYR A 69 -0.09 -6.72 21.48
C TYR A 69 0.58 -5.59 20.68
N ALA A 70 1.57 -4.88 21.24
CA ALA A 70 2.21 -3.75 20.57
C ALA A 70 2.89 -4.14 19.26
N ASP A 71 3.54 -5.30 19.24
CA ASP A 71 4.23 -5.83 18.06
C ASP A 71 3.22 -6.20 16.96
N ASP A 72 2.16 -6.93 17.32
CA ASP A 72 1.08 -7.32 16.41
C ASP A 72 0.35 -6.10 15.85
N LEU A 73 0.12 -5.09 16.70
CA LEU A 73 -0.48 -3.82 16.31
C LEU A 73 0.39 -3.10 15.28
N PHE A 74 1.69 -2.93 15.57
CA PHE A 74 2.63 -2.29 14.67
C PHE A 74 2.71 -3.05 13.33
N ASN A 75 2.91 -4.37 13.38
CA ASN A 75 2.99 -5.21 12.19
C ASN A 75 1.71 -5.14 11.34
N THR A 76 0.54 -5.11 11.97
CA THR A 76 -0.73 -4.99 11.26
C THR A 76 -0.87 -3.64 10.57
N ILE A 77 -0.56 -2.52 11.26
CA ILE A 77 -0.61 -1.17 10.66
C ILE A 77 0.30 -1.10 9.44
N ILE A 78 1.55 -1.55 9.58
CA ILE A 78 2.52 -1.54 8.48
C ILE A 78 2.03 -2.40 7.32
N LYS A 79 1.58 -3.63 7.58
CA LYS A 79 1.05 -4.53 6.55
C LYS A 79 -0.08 -3.86 5.76
N GLU A 80 -1.00 -3.20 6.44
CA GLU A 80 -2.13 -2.53 5.80
C GLU A 80 -1.70 -1.29 5.00
N TYR A 81 -0.73 -0.51 5.49
CA TYR A 81 -0.11 0.58 4.73
C TYR A 81 0.51 0.10 3.42
N PHE A 82 1.28 -0.99 3.47
CA PHE A 82 1.87 -1.59 2.28
C PHE A 82 0.80 -2.12 1.33
N ALA A 83 -0.27 -2.75 1.82
CA ALA A 83 -1.35 -3.24 0.97
C ALA A 83 -2.06 -2.09 0.23
N ILE A 84 -2.36 -1.00 0.93
CA ILE A 84 -2.97 0.19 0.32
C ILE A 84 -2.03 0.82 -0.71
N LYS A 85 -0.75 1.01 -0.35
CA LYS A 85 0.21 1.64 -1.26
C LYS A 85 0.54 0.78 -2.47
N GLN A 86 0.64 -0.53 -2.29
CA GLN A 86 0.88 -1.46 -3.39
C GLN A 86 -0.26 -1.42 -4.41
N ALA A 87 -1.51 -1.37 -3.95
CA ALA A 87 -2.65 -1.25 -4.83
C ALA A 87 -2.67 0.09 -5.62
N ASP A 88 -2.33 1.19 -4.96
CA ASP A 88 -2.16 2.51 -5.59
C ASP A 88 -1.09 2.47 -6.70
N VAL A 89 0.09 1.87 -6.43
CA VAL A 89 1.16 1.65 -7.42
C VAL A 89 0.67 0.88 -8.65
N TYR A 90 -0.28 -0.04 -8.48
CA TYR A 90 -0.85 -0.81 -9.58
C TYR A 90 -1.99 -0.11 -10.34
N GLY A 91 -2.24 1.16 -10.05
CA GLY A 91 -3.25 1.95 -10.75
C GLY A 91 -4.68 1.75 -10.23
N LEU A 92 -4.86 1.21 -9.03
CA LEU A 92 -6.15 1.32 -8.33
C LEU A 92 -6.33 2.75 -7.86
N GLN A 93 -6.83 3.61 -8.76
CA GLN A 93 -7.34 4.91 -8.41
C GLN A 93 -8.67 4.72 -7.68
N THR A 94 -8.58 4.71 -6.36
CA THR A 94 -9.65 4.38 -5.43
C THR A 94 -10.47 5.59 -4.99
N HIS A 95 -10.13 6.78 -5.48
CA HIS A 95 -10.82 8.04 -5.22
C HIS A 95 -12.31 8.06 -5.64
N ASP A 96 -12.80 7.05 -6.38
CA ASP A 96 -14.21 6.97 -6.76
C ASP A 96 -14.66 5.52 -7.08
N GLU A 97 -14.78 4.67 -6.06
CA GLU A 97 -15.33 3.30 -6.25
C GLU A 97 -16.77 3.29 -6.80
N LYS A 98 -17.56 4.32 -6.49
CA LYS A 98 -18.95 4.46 -6.96
C LYS A 98 -19.06 5.07 -8.37
N LYS A 99 -18.01 5.73 -8.86
CA LYS A 99 -18.05 6.54 -10.10
C LYS A 99 -17.20 5.98 -11.24
N PHE A 100 -16.16 5.18 -10.94
CA PHE A 100 -15.25 4.65 -11.96
C PHE A 100 -15.30 3.12 -11.98
N SER A 101 -15.82 2.56 -13.07
CA SER A 101 -15.68 1.14 -13.35
C SER A 101 -14.18 0.76 -13.39
N LEU A 102 -13.84 -0.48 -13.04
CA LEU A 102 -12.46 -1.02 -13.14
C LEU A 102 -11.81 -0.71 -14.49
N LYS A 103 -12.60 -0.72 -15.57
CA LYS A 103 -12.14 -0.38 -16.91
C LYS A 103 -11.69 1.07 -17.03
N LYS A 104 -12.42 2.01 -16.41
CA LYS A 104 -12.06 3.43 -16.42
C LYS A 104 -10.78 3.71 -15.63
N GLN A 105 -10.51 2.94 -14.58
CA GLN A 105 -9.24 3.00 -13.84
C GLN A 105 -8.07 2.50 -14.70
N ILE A 106 -8.27 1.40 -15.45
CA ILE A 106 -7.28 0.90 -16.41
C ILE A 106 -7.02 1.95 -17.50
N ILE A 107 -8.07 2.57 -18.05
CA ILE A 107 -7.94 3.64 -19.06
C ILE A 107 -7.07 4.79 -18.52
N ASN A 108 -7.39 5.31 -17.34
CA ASN A 108 -6.61 6.42 -16.73
C ASN A 108 -5.15 6.04 -16.49
N PHE A 109 -4.90 4.85 -15.94
CA PHE A 109 -3.54 4.36 -15.69
C PHE A 109 -2.76 4.23 -17.00
N THR A 110 -3.37 3.64 -18.03
CA THR A 110 -2.68 3.33 -19.28
C THR A 110 -2.46 4.57 -20.14
N SER A 111 -3.43 5.48 -20.17
CA SER A 111 -3.29 6.78 -20.81
C SER A 111 -2.14 7.59 -20.23
N SER A 112 -2.00 7.60 -18.89
CA SER A 112 -0.90 8.32 -18.22
C SER A 112 0.48 7.70 -18.40
N HIS A 113 0.58 6.36 -18.48
CA HIS A 113 1.86 5.65 -18.51
C HIS A 113 2.36 5.29 -19.92
N PHE A 114 1.46 5.25 -20.92
CA PHE A 114 1.78 4.84 -22.29
C PHE A 114 1.44 5.92 -23.32
N GLY A 115 1.49 7.20 -22.95
CA GLY A 115 1.38 8.32 -23.90
C GLY A 115 0.01 8.44 -24.56
N GLY A 116 -1.06 8.23 -23.79
CA GLY A 116 -2.45 8.40 -24.26
C GLY A 116 -3.12 7.11 -24.74
N ILE A 117 -2.47 5.96 -24.68
CA ILE A 117 -3.10 4.68 -25.03
C ILE A 117 -4.16 4.31 -23.99
N GLU A 118 -5.42 4.23 -24.40
CA GLU A 118 -6.55 3.91 -23.53
C GLU A 118 -6.94 2.43 -23.61
N LEU A 119 -6.23 1.58 -22.85
CA LEU A 119 -6.59 0.17 -22.77
C LEU A 119 -8.01 0.01 -22.21
N CYS A 120 -8.79 -0.92 -22.78
CA CYS A 120 -10.19 -1.20 -22.45
C CYS A 120 -11.26 -0.18 -22.92
N ASN A 121 -10.91 0.88 -23.66
CA ASN A 121 -11.90 1.83 -24.18
C ASN A 121 -12.58 1.36 -25.49
N LYS A 122 -13.76 0.74 -25.39
CA LYS A 122 -14.50 0.13 -26.52
C LYS A 122 -14.72 1.03 -27.77
N SER A 123 -14.64 2.35 -27.65
CA SER A 123 -14.79 3.27 -28.79
C SER A 123 -13.51 3.48 -29.61
N ASP A 124 -12.35 3.04 -29.10
CA ASP A 124 -11.06 3.19 -29.79
C ASP A 124 -10.70 1.88 -30.54
N GLU A 125 -10.28 1.97 -31.80
CA GLU A 125 -9.82 0.81 -32.58
C GLU A 125 -8.58 0.18 -31.94
N LEU A 126 -7.68 0.99 -31.34
CA LEU A 126 -6.53 0.50 -30.58
C LEU A 126 -6.94 -0.32 -29.37
N SER A 127 -8.09 -0.04 -28.76
CA SER A 127 -8.59 -0.83 -27.62
C SER A 127 -8.99 -2.25 -28.02
N LYS A 128 -9.44 -2.45 -29.26
CA LYS A 128 -9.83 -3.76 -29.78
C LYS A 128 -8.60 -4.63 -29.98
N THR A 129 -7.48 -4.01 -30.38
CA THR A 129 -6.16 -4.64 -30.52
C THR A 129 -5.65 -5.20 -29.19
N PHE A 130 -5.99 -4.60 -28.06
CA PHE A 130 -5.44 -4.98 -26.74
C PHE A 130 -6.45 -5.65 -25.79
N SER A 131 -7.40 -6.40 -26.34
CA SER A 131 -8.50 -7.01 -25.59
C SER A 131 -8.04 -8.04 -24.54
N LYS A 132 -7.00 -8.83 -24.82
CA LYS A 132 -6.43 -9.83 -23.90
C LYS A 132 -5.67 -9.12 -22.78
N THR A 133 -4.86 -8.12 -23.11
CA THR A 133 -4.13 -7.29 -22.14
C THR A 133 -5.11 -6.59 -21.18
N CYS A 134 -6.18 -6.00 -21.71
CA CYS A 134 -7.27 -5.43 -20.91
C CYS A 134 -7.90 -6.46 -19.94
N THR A 135 -8.08 -7.71 -20.39
CA THR A 135 -8.63 -8.79 -19.56
C THR A 135 -7.70 -9.17 -18.42
N TYR A 136 -6.39 -9.33 -18.70
CA TYR A 136 -5.39 -9.60 -17.67
C TYR A 136 -5.34 -8.49 -16.62
N MET A 137 -5.31 -7.22 -17.05
CA MET A 137 -5.35 -6.08 -16.12
C MET A 137 -6.64 -6.06 -15.29
N THR A 138 -7.78 -6.34 -15.90
CA THR A 138 -9.06 -6.41 -15.19
C THR A 138 -9.05 -7.49 -14.12
N GLN A 139 -8.52 -8.68 -14.42
CA GLN A 139 -8.43 -9.77 -13.46
C GLN A 139 -7.46 -9.42 -12.32
N TYR A 140 -6.32 -8.81 -12.66
CA TYR A 140 -5.34 -8.35 -11.69
C TYR A 140 -5.94 -7.35 -10.70
N LEU A 141 -6.56 -6.27 -11.21
CA LEU A 141 -7.17 -5.25 -10.37
C LEU A 141 -8.33 -5.80 -9.51
N ARG A 142 -9.10 -6.77 -10.01
CA ARG A 142 -10.12 -7.45 -9.20
C ARG A 142 -9.52 -8.19 -8.01
N ASN A 143 -8.39 -8.87 -8.20
CA ASN A 143 -7.72 -9.58 -7.11
C ASN A 143 -7.18 -8.60 -6.07
N GLN A 144 -6.59 -7.49 -6.50
CA GLN A 144 -6.13 -6.43 -5.60
C GLN A 144 -7.29 -5.81 -4.79
N LYS A 145 -8.44 -5.54 -5.42
CA LYS A 145 -9.64 -5.07 -4.69
C LYS A 145 -10.15 -6.05 -3.63
N LYS A 146 -9.96 -7.36 -3.82
CA LYS A 146 -10.32 -8.34 -2.79
C LYS A 146 -9.45 -8.20 -1.55
N MET A 147 -8.15 -7.91 -1.71
CA MET A 147 -7.23 -7.72 -0.57
C MET A 147 -7.67 -6.58 0.36
N PHE A 148 -8.33 -5.54 -0.16
CA PHE A 148 -8.88 -4.46 0.69
C PHE A 148 -10.02 -4.88 1.61
N LYS A 149 -10.75 -5.95 1.25
CA LYS A 149 -11.78 -6.52 2.12
C LYS A 149 -11.18 -7.17 3.36
N ASP A 150 -9.94 -7.65 3.24
CA ASP A 150 -9.21 -8.37 4.29
C ASP A 150 -8.44 -7.43 5.24
N LEU A 151 -8.51 -6.10 5.03
CA LEU A 151 -7.94 -5.13 5.97
C LEU A 151 -8.70 -5.22 7.32
N ASN A 152 -7.97 -5.28 8.42
CA ASN A 152 -8.54 -5.45 9.75
C ASN A 152 -8.76 -4.11 10.45
N ILE A 153 -7.81 -3.19 10.35
CA ILE A 153 -7.75 -1.97 11.17
C ILE A 153 -8.17 -0.74 10.37
N LEU A 154 -7.68 -0.59 9.14
CA LEU A 154 -7.84 0.60 8.32
C LEU A 154 -9.08 0.52 7.43
N SER A 155 -9.83 1.62 7.40
CA SER A 155 -10.94 1.88 6.49
C SER A 155 -10.41 2.62 5.27
N ALA A 156 -10.00 1.85 4.25
CA ALA A 156 -9.59 2.41 2.97
C ALA A 156 -10.69 3.31 2.38
N SER A 157 -11.96 2.87 2.46
CA SER A 157 -13.12 3.64 2.00
C SER A 157 -13.33 4.96 2.75
N GLY A 158 -13.10 4.99 4.06
CA GLY A 158 -13.18 6.21 4.87
C GLY A 158 -12.12 7.23 4.45
N MET A 159 -10.87 6.77 4.28
CA MET A 159 -9.78 7.60 3.81
C MET A 159 -10.00 8.16 2.40
N TYR A 160 -10.64 7.39 1.51
CA TYR A 160 -10.91 7.85 0.15
C TYR A 160 -11.86 9.03 0.08
N ASN A 161 -12.91 9.03 0.88
CA ASN A 161 -13.87 10.14 0.88
C ASN A 161 -13.22 11.47 1.28
N ASP A 162 -12.18 11.39 2.11
CA ASP A 162 -11.44 12.57 2.57
C ASP A 162 -10.35 13.01 1.58
N TYR A 163 -9.97 12.16 0.62
CA TYR A 163 -9.03 12.53 -0.44
C TYR A 163 -9.75 13.34 -1.53
N THR A 164 -9.61 14.65 -1.45
CA THR A 164 -10.16 15.64 -2.37
C THR A 164 -9.06 16.27 -3.23
N PRO A 165 -9.39 16.99 -4.33
CA PRO A 165 -8.41 17.78 -5.07
C PRO A 165 -7.64 18.76 -4.17
N ALA A 166 -8.29 19.33 -3.15
CA ALA A 166 -7.65 20.24 -2.19
C ALA A 166 -6.62 19.52 -1.30
N THR A 167 -6.91 18.31 -0.82
CA THR A 167 -5.92 17.52 -0.07
C THR A 167 -4.79 17.04 -0.97
N ALA A 168 -5.09 16.72 -2.24
CA ALA A 168 -4.05 16.36 -3.21
C ALA A 168 -3.06 17.52 -3.42
N THR A 169 -3.56 18.77 -3.51
CA THR A 169 -2.71 19.97 -3.57
C THR A 169 -1.88 20.13 -2.30
N ALA A 170 -2.48 19.95 -1.12
CA ALA A 170 -1.77 20.02 0.16
C ALA A 170 -0.66 18.95 0.29
N CYS A 171 -0.83 17.78 -0.34
CA CYS A 171 0.21 16.74 -0.40
C CYS A 171 1.34 17.05 -1.40
N SER A 172 1.10 17.95 -2.36
CA SER A 172 2.03 18.28 -3.44
C SER A 172 2.93 19.50 -3.15
N ASP A 173 2.58 20.32 -2.16
CA ASP A 173 3.35 21.49 -1.77
C ASP A 173 4.61 21.08 -0.98
N ALA A 174 5.66 20.75 -1.73
CA ALA A 174 6.99 20.44 -1.24
C ALA A 174 7.58 21.63 -0.47
N GLY A 175 7.31 21.72 0.84
CA GLY A 175 7.95 22.70 1.72
C GLY A 175 7.09 23.26 2.84
N LYS A 176 5.78 23.01 2.88
CA LYS A 176 4.93 23.43 4.00
C LYS A 176 4.25 22.24 4.65
N VAL A 177 5.01 21.52 5.47
CA VAL A 177 4.43 20.58 6.43
C VAL A 177 3.89 21.40 7.60
N ASP A 178 2.70 21.98 7.43
CA ASP A 178 2.00 22.73 8.47
C ASP A 178 0.98 21.83 9.21
N SER A 179 0.16 22.42 10.07
CA SER A 179 -0.86 21.69 10.84
C SER A 179 -1.95 21.04 9.98
N SER A 180 -2.05 21.37 8.69
CA SER A 180 -3.02 20.79 7.75
C SER A 180 -2.47 19.57 6.99
N TYR A 181 -1.16 19.31 7.05
CA TYR A 181 -0.56 18.16 6.36
C TYR A 181 -0.93 16.84 7.03
N ASN A 182 -1.70 16.00 6.33
CA ASN A 182 -2.08 14.67 6.79
C ASN A 182 -1.07 13.62 6.31
N ILE A 183 -0.12 13.23 7.16
CA ILE A 183 0.94 12.27 6.79
C ILE A 183 0.40 10.91 6.34
N MET A 184 -0.77 10.49 6.81
CA MET A 184 -1.35 9.19 6.46
C MET A 184 -1.96 9.25 5.07
N LEU A 185 -2.81 10.24 4.77
CA LEU A 185 -3.34 10.45 3.42
C LEU A 185 -2.21 10.73 2.41
N CYS A 186 -1.35 11.71 2.71
CA CYS A 186 -0.27 12.11 1.82
C CYS A 186 0.83 11.06 1.72
N GLY A 187 1.05 10.25 2.76
CA GLY A 187 1.96 9.12 2.69
C GLY A 187 1.44 8.00 1.79
N LEU A 188 0.14 7.74 1.81
CA LEU A 188 -0.47 6.69 1.00
C LEU A 188 -0.69 7.12 -0.46
N TRP A 189 -1.16 8.35 -0.70
CA TRP A 189 -1.55 8.82 -2.05
C TRP A 189 -0.82 10.07 -2.55
N GLY A 190 -0.14 10.80 -1.66
CA GLY A 190 0.65 11.95 -2.06
C GLY A 190 1.92 11.50 -2.76
N GLU A 191 1.96 11.66 -4.09
CA GLU A 191 3.18 11.45 -4.86
C GLU A 191 3.69 12.77 -5.43
N PRO A 192 4.81 13.32 -4.91
CA PRO A 192 5.50 14.38 -5.61
C PRO A 192 6.13 13.80 -6.88
N LYS A 193 5.93 14.48 -8.01
CA LYS A 193 6.42 14.09 -9.34
C LYS A 193 7.93 13.80 -9.39
N GLU A 194 8.70 14.34 -8.45
CA GLU A 194 10.17 14.27 -8.42
C GLU A 194 10.72 13.23 -7.41
N LYS A 195 9.94 12.81 -6.40
CA LYS A 195 10.40 11.89 -5.33
C LYS A 195 9.37 10.80 -5.05
N ILE A 196 9.30 9.86 -6.00
CA ILE A 196 8.45 8.66 -5.95
C ILE A 196 8.67 7.92 -4.62
N LEU A 197 7.59 7.64 -3.89
CA LEU A 197 7.52 6.98 -2.57
C LEU A 197 8.07 7.74 -1.35
N SER A 198 8.64 8.94 -1.47
CA SER A 198 9.21 9.62 -0.30
C SER A 198 8.19 9.87 0.83
N PRO A 199 6.96 10.36 0.56
CA PRO A 199 5.95 10.54 1.61
C PRO A 199 5.54 9.23 2.28
N PHE A 200 5.43 8.14 1.51
CA PHE A 200 5.13 6.81 2.03
C PHE A 200 6.23 6.31 2.98
N ILE A 201 7.49 6.48 2.57
CA ILE A 201 8.65 6.13 3.37
C ILE A 201 8.61 6.90 4.71
N ASN A 202 8.24 8.17 4.68
CA ASN A 202 8.14 9.01 5.89
C ASN A 202 7.05 8.52 6.83
N LEU A 203 5.88 8.16 6.30
CA LEU A 203 4.78 7.58 7.07
C LEU A 203 5.25 6.30 7.80
N VAL A 204 5.89 5.38 7.08
CA VAL A 204 6.39 4.12 7.63
C VAL A 204 7.46 4.35 8.71
N TYR A 205 8.42 5.25 8.45
CA TYR A 205 9.45 5.57 9.43
C TYR A 205 8.91 6.35 10.64
N ASN A 206 7.84 7.13 10.47
CA ASN A 206 7.15 7.77 11.58
C ASN A 206 6.55 6.73 12.53
N GLU A 207 5.85 5.72 12.01
CA GLU A 207 5.35 4.62 12.85
C GLU A 207 6.49 3.84 13.51
N LEU A 208 7.55 3.51 12.76
CA LEU A 208 8.70 2.79 13.30
C LEU A 208 9.41 3.57 14.41
N PHE A 209 9.49 4.89 14.28
CA PHE A 209 10.05 5.77 15.30
C PHE A 209 9.25 5.68 16.61
N TYR A 210 7.92 5.79 16.55
CA TYR A 210 7.08 5.71 17.75
C TYR A 210 7.03 4.31 18.35
N TYR A 211 7.06 3.27 17.53
CA TYR A 211 7.20 1.90 18.01
C TYR A 211 8.54 1.70 18.74
N ASN A 212 9.65 2.18 18.17
CA ASN A 212 10.96 2.15 18.83
C ASN A 212 10.94 2.94 20.16
N LEU A 213 10.36 4.14 20.18
CA LEU A 213 10.21 4.92 21.41
C LEU A 213 9.39 4.18 22.47
N PHE A 214 8.33 3.48 22.06
CA PHE A 214 7.53 2.67 22.96
C PHE A 214 8.35 1.52 23.55
N VAL A 215 9.10 0.77 22.72
CA VAL A 215 9.97 -0.33 23.18
C VAL A 215 11.02 0.17 24.18
N GLU A 216 11.69 1.29 23.87
CA GLU A 216 12.70 1.89 24.76
C GLU A 216 12.09 2.39 26.07
N TYR A 217 10.97 3.12 26.00
CA TYR A 217 10.26 3.59 27.19
C TYR A 217 9.82 2.42 28.08
N TYR A 218 9.23 1.39 27.47
CA TYR A 218 8.75 0.22 28.18
C TYR A 218 9.91 -0.55 28.86
N SER A 219 11.03 -0.71 28.15
CA SER A 219 12.25 -1.29 28.70
C SER A 219 12.76 -0.52 29.92
N LEU A 220 12.74 0.82 29.87
CA LEU A 220 13.15 1.67 31.00
C LEU A 220 12.19 1.55 32.19
N GLN A 221 10.88 1.44 31.96
CA GLN A 221 9.90 1.32 33.05
C GLN A 221 10.03 -0.02 33.78
N ILE A 222 10.25 -1.12 33.06
CA ILE A 222 10.56 -2.43 33.65
C ILE A 222 11.82 -2.34 34.50
N ALA A 223 12.91 -1.76 33.96
CA ALA A 223 14.18 -1.64 34.68
C ALA A 223 14.06 -0.84 35.98
N LYS A 224 13.24 0.23 35.98
CA LYS A 224 13.01 1.06 37.18
C LYS A 224 12.06 0.43 38.18
N LYS A 225 11.10 -0.37 37.72
CA LYS A 225 10.06 -0.98 38.56
C LYS A 225 9.83 -2.44 38.11
N PRO A 226 10.72 -3.37 38.48
CA PRO A 226 10.63 -4.77 38.04
C PRO A 226 9.36 -5.47 38.53
N ASN A 227 8.76 -4.99 39.63
CA ASN A 227 7.52 -5.54 40.18
C ASN A 227 6.24 -4.91 39.58
N LEU A 228 6.33 -4.00 38.60
CA LEU A 228 5.16 -3.25 38.09
C LEU A 228 4.15 -4.13 37.32
N PHE A 229 4.61 -5.27 36.81
CA PHE A 229 3.83 -6.21 36.00
C PHE A 229 3.75 -7.58 36.68
N LYS A 230 3.80 -7.61 38.02
CA LYS A 230 3.52 -8.85 38.76
C LYS A 230 2.07 -9.23 38.51
N ASP A 231 1.88 -10.20 37.66
CA ASP A 231 0.61 -10.88 37.50
C ASP A 231 0.18 -11.39 38.88
N THR A 232 -0.89 -10.83 39.44
CA THR A 232 -1.42 -11.17 40.77
C THR A 232 -1.82 -12.65 40.89
N THR A 233 -1.79 -13.40 39.80
CA THR A 233 -2.07 -14.84 39.77
C THR A 233 -0.84 -15.74 39.91
N MET A 234 0.40 -15.23 39.74
CA MET A 234 1.62 -16.04 39.85
C MET A 234 2.36 -15.80 41.17
N ASN A 235 1.90 -16.47 42.23
CA ASN A 235 2.54 -16.50 43.56
C ASN A 235 3.83 -17.33 43.65
N ASN A 236 4.50 -17.65 42.52
CA ASN A 236 5.68 -18.51 42.52
C ASN A 236 6.90 -17.79 41.92
N GLY A 237 7.73 -17.22 42.81
CA GLY A 237 9.12 -16.84 42.52
C GLY A 237 9.31 -15.40 42.05
N VAL A 238 9.97 -14.57 42.87
CA VAL A 238 10.35 -13.20 42.50
C VAL A 238 11.43 -13.17 41.39
N GLY A 239 12.13 -14.28 41.14
CA GLY A 239 13.13 -14.41 40.07
C GLY A 239 12.54 -14.67 38.67
N THR A 240 11.49 -15.49 38.55
CA THR A 240 10.93 -15.91 37.25
C THR A 240 10.23 -14.77 36.50
N ILE A 241 9.61 -13.85 37.22
CA ILE A 241 8.90 -12.70 36.64
C ILE A 241 9.88 -11.68 36.05
N SER A 242 11.03 -11.45 36.70
CA SER A 242 12.09 -10.59 36.18
C SER A 242 12.73 -11.17 34.92
N ASP A 243 12.93 -12.49 34.88
CA ASP A 243 13.51 -13.19 33.73
C ASP A 243 12.55 -13.21 32.53
N GLN A 244 11.25 -13.41 32.75
CA GLN A 244 10.22 -13.34 31.71
C GLN A 244 10.10 -11.93 31.11
N GLN A 245 10.14 -10.89 31.95
CA GLN A 245 10.12 -9.49 31.47
C GLN A 245 11.39 -9.15 30.68
N ALA A 246 12.55 -9.61 31.13
CA ALA A 246 13.82 -9.45 30.41
C ALA A 246 13.81 -10.19 29.05
N SER A 247 13.26 -11.42 29.01
CA SER A 247 13.04 -12.17 27.77
C SER A 247 12.17 -11.39 26.80
N ARG A 248 11.05 -10.83 27.28
CA ARG A 248 10.12 -10.09 26.42
C ARG A 248 10.73 -8.80 25.85
N ILE A 249 11.54 -8.08 26.63
CA ILE A 249 12.28 -6.91 26.11
C ILE A 249 13.24 -7.34 25.00
N ASN A 250 13.96 -8.44 25.18
CA ASN A 250 14.87 -8.94 24.15
C ASN A 250 14.13 -9.41 22.90
N GLU A 251 12.96 -10.02 23.05
CA GLU A 251 12.06 -10.35 21.93
C GLU A 251 11.63 -9.08 21.18
N MET A 252 11.07 -8.07 21.87
CA MET A 252 10.65 -6.82 21.23
C MET A 252 11.82 -6.09 20.53
N LYS A 253 13.02 -6.10 21.12
CA LYS A 253 14.23 -5.54 20.49
C LYS A 253 14.64 -6.32 19.24
N THR A 254 14.49 -7.64 19.28
CA THR A 254 14.77 -8.52 18.14
C THR A 254 13.75 -8.30 17.02
N GLU A 255 12.46 -8.25 17.36
CA GLU A 255 11.37 -7.92 16.44
C GLU A 255 11.56 -6.54 15.81
N LEU A 256 12.00 -5.53 16.58
CA LEU A 256 12.34 -4.22 16.04
C LEU A 256 13.46 -4.27 14.97
N LEU A 257 14.49 -5.11 15.19
CA LEU A 257 15.56 -5.29 14.20
C LEU A 257 15.02 -5.97 12.94
N PHE A 258 14.20 -7.00 13.08
CA PHE A 258 13.55 -7.67 11.95
C PHE A 258 12.61 -6.72 11.21
N ALA A 259 11.81 -5.93 11.92
CA ALA A 259 10.93 -4.91 11.35
C ALA A 259 11.72 -3.89 10.53
N LYS A 260 12.84 -3.36 11.05
CA LYS A 260 13.71 -2.44 10.30
C LYS A 260 14.21 -3.05 8.99
N GLN A 261 14.64 -4.31 9.02
CA GLN A 261 15.13 -5.02 7.83
C GLN A 261 14.00 -5.30 6.84
N ALA A 262 12.87 -5.83 7.32
CA ALA A 262 11.69 -6.13 6.52
C ALA A 262 11.16 -4.87 5.83
N LEU A 263 11.04 -3.75 6.55
CA LEU A 263 10.62 -2.46 5.99
C LEU A 263 11.53 -2.01 4.86
N ARG A 264 12.85 -2.09 5.05
CA ARG A 264 13.83 -1.71 4.01
C ARG A 264 13.69 -2.56 2.75
N ILE A 265 13.46 -3.88 2.92
CA ILE A 265 13.25 -4.80 1.80
C ILE A 265 11.92 -4.50 1.11
N SER A 266 10.84 -4.34 1.86
CA SER A 266 9.50 -4.06 1.33
C SER A 266 9.43 -2.73 0.57
N VAL A 267 10.05 -1.66 1.09
CA VAL A 267 10.17 -0.37 0.37
C VAL A 267 10.92 -0.56 -0.95
N ARG A 268 12.00 -1.34 -0.95
CA ARG A 268 12.76 -1.64 -2.18
C ARG A 268 11.90 -2.44 -3.17
N MET A 269 11.19 -3.47 -2.71
CA MET A 269 10.29 -4.27 -3.54
C MET A 269 9.18 -3.41 -4.14
N LEU A 270 8.58 -2.50 -3.36
CA LEU A 270 7.56 -1.57 -3.82
C LEU A 270 8.09 -0.62 -4.89
N ARG A 271 9.30 -0.08 -4.70
CA ARG A 271 9.98 0.76 -5.72
C ARG A 271 10.23 -0.02 -7.00
N ASN A 272 10.71 -1.26 -6.90
CA ASN A 272 10.93 -2.10 -8.07
C ASN A 272 9.60 -2.45 -8.76
N ALA A 273 8.54 -2.73 -8.00
CA ALA A 273 7.22 -2.99 -8.53
C ALA A 273 6.67 -1.78 -9.29
N TYR A 274 6.81 -0.56 -8.75
CA TYR A 274 6.40 0.67 -9.43
C TYR A 274 7.07 0.83 -10.81
N VAL A 275 8.40 0.67 -10.87
CA VAL A 275 9.14 0.82 -12.14
C VAL A 275 8.81 -0.30 -13.13
N THR A 276 8.71 -1.54 -12.63
CA THR A 276 8.56 -2.71 -13.50
C THR A 276 7.13 -2.97 -13.93
N PHE A 277 6.12 -2.55 -13.17
CA PHE A 277 4.73 -2.87 -13.47
C PHE A 277 4.30 -2.31 -14.82
N SER A 278 4.56 -1.03 -15.10
CA SER A 278 4.27 -0.42 -16.40
C SER A 278 5.04 -1.11 -17.54
N LEU A 279 6.29 -1.54 -17.30
CA LEU A 279 7.04 -2.32 -18.29
C LEU A 279 6.38 -3.68 -18.59
N HIS A 280 5.87 -4.38 -17.57
CA HIS A 280 5.18 -5.66 -17.76
C HIS A 280 3.90 -5.49 -18.58
N ILE A 281 3.12 -4.42 -18.32
CA ILE A 281 1.94 -4.11 -19.14
C ILE A 281 2.35 -3.79 -20.59
N GLY A 282 3.42 -3.02 -20.80
CA GLY A 282 3.96 -2.76 -22.13
C GLY A 282 4.37 -4.03 -22.88
N PHE A 283 4.99 -5.01 -22.21
CA PHE A 283 5.32 -6.30 -22.82
C PHE A 283 4.09 -7.14 -23.16
N LEU A 284 3.02 -7.09 -22.36
CA LEU A 284 1.76 -7.74 -22.68
C LEU A 284 1.13 -7.15 -23.94
N MET A 285 1.10 -5.81 -24.03
CA MET A 285 0.64 -5.12 -25.23
C MET A 285 1.47 -5.52 -26.46
N TYR A 286 2.80 -5.48 -26.34
CA TYR A 286 3.71 -5.86 -27.42
C TYR A 286 3.50 -7.32 -27.89
N ARG A 287 3.33 -8.25 -26.95
CA ARG A 287 3.05 -9.66 -27.26
C ARG A 287 1.74 -9.81 -28.03
N GLU A 288 0.69 -9.08 -27.63
CA GLU A 288 -0.60 -9.12 -28.32
C GLU A 288 -0.49 -8.56 -29.74
N SER A 289 0.22 -7.45 -29.92
CA SER A 289 0.51 -6.91 -31.26
C SER A 289 1.31 -7.87 -32.15
N LEU A 290 2.31 -8.57 -31.60
CA LEU A 290 3.06 -9.58 -32.35
C LEU A 290 2.18 -10.75 -32.78
N GLN A 291 1.23 -11.15 -31.94
CA GLN A 291 0.27 -12.20 -32.28
C GLN A 291 -0.64 -11.74 -33.42
N ASP A 292 -1.22 -10.54 -33.32
CA ASP A 292 -2.09 -9.98 -34.35
C ASP A 292 -1.35 -9.82 -35.69
N PHE A 293 -0.09 -9.37 -35.64
CA PHE A 293 0.78 -9.30 -36.81
C PHE A 293 1.02 -10.70 -37.42
N GLY A 294 1.32 -11.71 -36.60
CA GLY A 294 1.50 -13.08 -37.05
C GLY A 294 0.25 -13.65 -37.73
N GLU A 295 -0.94 -13.39 -37.17
CA GLU A 295 -2.22 -13.80 -37.75
C GLU A 295 -2.50 -13.09 -39.08
N ALA A 296 -2.19 -11.80 -39.19
CA ALA A 296 -2.29 -11.05 -40.44
C ALA A 296 -1.30 -11.56 -41.50
N MET A 297 -0.05 -11.82 -41.12
CA MET A 297 0.97 -12.37 -42.01
C MET A 297 0.60 -13.79 -42.49
N ALA A 298 0.07 -14.65 -41.63
CA ALA A 298 -0.41 -15.97 -42.02
C ALA A 298 -1.53 -15.88 -43.08
N LYS A 299 -2.48 -14.95 -42.89
CA LYS A 299 -3.56 -14.70 -43.86
C LYS A 299 -3.08 -14.19 -45.22
N ILE A 300 -1.93 -13.49 -45.27
CA ILE A 300 -1.32 -13.01 -46.53
C ILE A 300 -0.43 -14.09 -47.15
N ALA A 301 0.32 -14.82 -46.32
CA ALA A 301 1.23 -15.86 -46.75
C ALA A 301 0.49 -16.96 -47.51
N THR A 302 -0.66 -17.44 -47.02
CA THR A 302 -1.41 -18.53 -47.67
C THR A 302 -1.81 -18.18 -49.12
N PRO A 303 -2.48 -17.05 -49.42
CA PRO A 303 -2.75 -16.59 -50.79
C PRO A 303 -1.50 -16.41 -51.65
N VAL A 304 -0.43 -15.86 -51.08
CA VAL A 304 0.83 -15.63 -51.80
C VAL A 304 1.46 -16.97 -52.20
N TYR A 305 1.56 -17.93 -51.28
CA TYR A 305 2.07 -19.27 -51.56
C TYR A 305 1.19 -20.01 -52.57
N THR A 306 -0.15 -19.87 -52.53
CA THR A 306 -1.02 -20.46 -53.56
C THR A 306 -0.80 -19.83 -54.94
N LEU A 307 -0.62 -18.50 -55.03
CA LEU A 307 -0.30 -17.84 -56.29
C LEU A 307 1.07 -18.25 -56.85
N PHE A 308 2.06 -18.44 -55.97
CA PHE A 308 3.38 -18.94 -56.37
C PHE A 308 3.32 -20.41 -56.82
N ALA A 309 2.52 -21.26 -56.15
CA ALA A 309 2.31 -22.64 -56.54
C ALA A 309 1.56 -22.76 -57.88
N GLU A 310 0.52 -21.95 -58.10
CA GLU A 310 -0.18 -21.89 -59.39
C GLU A 310 0.74 -21.44 -60.53
N LYS A 311 1.55 -20.38 -60.33
CA LYS A 311 2.54 -19.95 -61.34
C LYS A 311 3.65 -20.98 -61.58
N GLY A 312 3.98 -21.82 -60.60
CA GLY A 312 4.88 -22.97 -60.77
C GLY A 312 4.30 -24.05 -61.68
N ASN A 313 2.98 -24.28 -61.62
CA ASN A 313 2.29 -25.28 -62.46
C ASN A 313 2.12 -24.83 -63.92
N PHE A 314 2.08 -23.53 -64.20
CA PHE A 314 2.07 -23.03 -65.60
C PHE A 314 3.41 -23.18 -66.33
N ARG A 315 4.52 -23.49 -65.64
CA ARG A 315 5.80 -23.79 -66.31
C ARG A 315 5.90 -25.21 -66.88
N ASN A 316 4.94 -26.10 -66.56
CA ASN A 316 4.92 -27.49 -67.02
C ASN A 316 3.82 -27.77 -68.07
N VAL A 317 3.10 -26.76 -68.53
CA VAL A 317 2.06 -26.92 -69.55
C VAL A 317 2.57 -26.39 -70.89
N GLN A 318 2.84 -27.35 -71.77
CA GLN A 318 3.07 -27.27 -73.22
C GLN A 318 4.50 -27.03 -73.74
N CYS A 319 5.13 -28.14 -74.14
CA CYS A 319 5.60 -28.33 -75.52
C CYS A 319 5.20 -29.75 -75.96
N LEU A 320 4.04 -29.89 -76.62
CA LEU A 320 3.75 -31.06 -77.45
C LEU A 320 4.06 -30.67 -78.91
N PRO A 321 4.89 -31.42 -79.65
CA PRO A 321 5.24 -31.06 -81.02
C PRO A 321 4.03 -31.26 -81.95
N GLN A 322 3.86 -30.33 -82.89
CA GLN A 322 3.01 -30.48 -84.07
C GLN A 322 3.57 -31.53 -85.02
#